data_AF-A0A847NF25-F1
#
_entry.id   AF-A0A847NF25-F1
#
_cell.length_a   1.000
_cell.length_b   1.000
_cell.length_c   1.000
_cell.angle_alpha   90.00
_cell.angle_beta   90.00
_cell.angle_gamma   90.00
#
_symmetry.space_group_name_H-M   'P 1'
#
loop_
_entity.id
_entity.type
_entity.pdbx_description
1 polymer ?
#
loop_
_entity_poly.entity_id
_entity_poly.type
_entity_poly.pdbx_seq_one_letter_code
_entity_poly.pdbx_strand_id
1 'polypeptide(L)'
;MNSAYSIAEEYEIIREKNKNELESRKSLLYSKIPRLKEIDEELVKLGIDITRTILDKPEDCELLVRELQNRQMDLRIEKAEILTSNNYPKDYLNMKYQCKACKDTGFIENNKCSCYIQKEINNLYAQSNLGDIMEKENFEQFRWDYYSDEVFDNGISPKENMKLIYSKCVNFVKDFDKHSINMLFIGKPGLGKTFMCSSIAKDLLDMGKSVIYKTVSDLIDIVRKYKFDFENEEINEQYLDEIYNCDLLIIDDLGTELSTQFSNLVLYSILNKRIQNSKKMIISTNLDIDEFTKIYSDRITSRIFGCFDALEFIGEDIRLKMHNLI
;
A
#
# COMPACT_ATOMS: atom_id res chain seq x y z
N MET A 1 -27.85 0.77 -13.16
CA MET A 1 -26.79 0.63 -14.18
C MET A 1 -25.48 1.00 -13.51
N ASN A 2 -24.79 0.05 -12.89
CA ASN A 2 -23.43 0.26 -12.39
C ASN A 2 -22.55 -0.72 -13.15
N SER A 3 -21.99 -0.31 -14.29
CA SER A 3 -20.83 -1.03 -14.81
C SER A 3 -19.68 -0.67 -13.87
N ALA A 4 -19.26 -1.62 -13.03
CA ALA A 4 -18.01 -1.49 -12.32
C ALA A 4 -16.92 -1.37 -13.40
N TYR A 5 -16.33 -0.18 -13.53
CA TYR A 5 -15.24 0.05 -14.47
C TYR A 5 -14.06 -0.86 -14.10
N SER A 6 -13.35 -1.37 -15.10
CA SER A 6 -12.06 -2.02 -14.82
C SER A 6 -11.07 -0.99 -14.27
N ILE A 7 -10.06 -1.44 -13.50
CA ILE A 7 -9.05 -0.52 -12.93
C ILE A 7 -8.35 0.26 -14.05
N ALA A 8 -8.11 -0.37 -15.21
CA ALA A 8 -7.55 0.29 -16.39
C ALA A 8 -8.44 1.43 -16.90
N GLU A 9 -9.77 1.21 -17.00
CA GLU A 9 -10.74 2.24 -17.37
C GLU A 9 -10.77 3.38 -16.35
N GLU A 10 -10.64 3.10 -15.05
CA GLU A 10 -10.55 4.16 -14.05
C GLU A 10 -9.33 5.07 -14.24
N TYR A 11 -8.17 4.51 -14.58
CA TYR A 11 -6.97 5.31 -14.88
C TYR A 11 -7.11 6.09 -16.19
N GLU A 12 -7.83 5.57 -17.19
CA GLU A 12 -8.21 6.33 -18.38
C GLU A 12 -9.09 7.52 -18.03
N ILE A 13 -10.13 7.32 -17.23
CA ILE A 13 -11.03 8.37 -16.77
C ILE A 13 -10.27 9.45 -15.99
N ILE A 14 -9.35 9.07 -15.10
CA ILE A 14 -8.50 10.02 -14.35
C ILE A 14 -7.66 10.87 -15.30
N ARG A 15 -7.01 10.24 -16.29
CA ARG A 15 -6.16 10.95 -17.26
C ARG A 15 -6.98 11.90 -18.13
N GLU A 16 -8.14 11.46 -18.60
CA GLU A 16 -9.05 12.30 -19.39
C GLU A 16 -9.55 13.49 -18.59
N LYS A 17 -9.96 13.27 -17.34
CA LYS A 17 -10.36 14.34 -16.41
C LYS A 17 -9.24 15.36 -16.20
N ASN A 18 -8.02 14.89 -15.91
CA ASN A 18 -6.87 15.77 -15.68
C ASN A 18 -6.51 16.57 -16.94
N LYS A 19 -6.67 15.98 -18.13
CA LYS A 19 -6.48 16.66 -19.42
C LYS A 19 -7.52 17.76 -19.62
N ASN A 20 -8.80 17.45 -19.41
CA ASN A 20 -9.91 18.40 -19.55
C ASN A 20 -9.77 19.57 -18.55
N GLU A 21 -9.33 19.30 -17.32
CA GLU A 21 -9.07 20.34 -16.32
C GLU A 21 -7.90 21.24 -16.72
N LEU A 22 -6.84 20.68 -17.30
CA LEU A 22 -5.72 21.46 -17.84
C LEU A 22 -6.17 22.35 -19.02
N GLU A 23 -6.94 21.81 -19.97
CA GLU A 23 -7.48 22.57 -21.09
C GLU A 23 -8.37 23.71 -20.63
N SER A 24 -9.21 23.47 -19.62
CA SER A 24 -10.05 24.49 -19.00
C SER A 24 -9.22 25.61 -18.36
N ARG A 25 -8.17 25.25 -17.59
CA ARG A 25 -7.22 26.21 -17.00
C ARG A 25 -6.50 27.04 -18.08
N LYS A 26 -6.04 26.39 -19.16
CA LYS A 26 -5.39 27.06 -20.30
C LYS A 26 -6.34 28.03 -21.00
N SER A 27 -7.55 27.59 -21.34
CA SER A 27 -8.55 28.43 -22.01
C SER A 27 -8.91 29.67 -21.18
N LEU A 28 -9.14 29.47 -19.89
CA LEU A 28 -9.41 30.57 -18.96
C LEU A 28 -8.23 31.55 -18.86
N LEU A 29 -7.00 31.05 -18.80
CA LEU A 29 -5.84 31.90 -18.64
C LEU A 29 -5.45 32.63 -19.94
N TYR A 30 -5.51 31.96 -21.09
CA TYR A 30 -5.19 32.55 -22.39
C TYR A 30 -6.22 33.61 -22.82
N SER A 31 -7.49 33.47 -22.43
CA SER A 31 -8.49 34.52 -22.67
C SER A 31 -8.22 35.78 -21.84
N LYS A 32 -7.68 35.64 -20.62
CA LYS A 32 -7.29 36.77 -19.76
C LYS A 32 -5.94 37.38 -20.12
N ILE A 33 -4.98 36.54 -20.50
CA ILE A 33 -3.59 36.92 -20.77
C ILE A 33 -3.16 36.29 -22.11
N PRO A 34 -3.52 36.92 -23.25
CA PRO A 34 -3.22 36.39 -24.59
C PRO A 34 -1.72 36.16 -24.84
N ARG A 35 -0.84 36.98 -24.24
CA ARG A 35 0.62 36.85 -24.37
C ARG A 35 1.13 35.47 -23.96
N LEU A 36 0.51 34.80 -22.99
CA LEU A 36 0.89 33.43 -22.61
C LEU A 36 0.66 32.41 -23.73
N LYS A 37 -0.38 32.61 -24.54
CA LYS A 37 -0.67 31.77 -25.70
C LYS A 37 0.36 31.99 -26.80
N GLU A 38 0.70 33.25 -27.08
CA GLU A 38 1.73 33.61 -28.06
C GLU A 38 3.09 33.01 -27.69
N ILE A 39 3.50 33.13 -26.43
CA ILE A 39 4.74 32.52 -25.94
C ILE A 39 4.74 31.00 -26.16
N ASP A 40 3.63 30.31 -25.85
CA ASP A 40 3.52 28.87 -26.07
C ASP A 40 3.59 28.49 -27.56
N GLU A 41 2.98 29.28 -28.45
CA GLU A 41 3.09 29.11 -29.90
C GLU A 41 4.52 29.38 -30.43
N GLU A 42 5.20 30.41 -29.91
CA GLU A 42 6.60 30.73 -30.22
C GLU A 42 7.54 29.60 -29.75
N LEU A 43 7.35 29.07 -28.55
CA LEU A 43 8.14 27.96 -28.00
C LEU A 43 8.01 26.69 -28.86
N VAL A 44 6.81 26.39 -29.37
CA VAL A 44 6.59 25.26 -30.29
C VAL A 44 7.35 25.48 -31.61
N LYS A 45 7.26 26.67 -32.20
CA LYS A 45 7.98 27.01 -33.44
C LYS A 45 9.50 26.91 -33.26
N LEU A 46 10.04 27.46 -32.17
CA LEU A 46 11.47 27.37 -31.85
C LEU A 46 11.94 25.93 -31.70
N GLY A 47 11.13 25.06 -31.10
CA GLY A 47 11.46 23.62 -31.01
C GLY A 47 11.59 22.95 -32.37
N ILE A 48 10.70 23.29 -33.32
CA ILE A 48 10.76 22.81 -34.70
C ILE A 48 12.00 23.39 -35.41
N ASP A 49 12.27 24.68 -35.26
CA ASP A 49 13.40 25.36 -35.90
C ASP A 49 14.75 24.83 -35.42
N ILE A 50 14.88 24.54 -34.12
CA ILE A 50 16.07 23.88 -33.56
C ILE A 50 16.27 22.50 -34.21
N THR A 51 15.21 21.68 -34.25
CA THR A 51 15.27 20.33 -34.81
C THR A 51 15.65 20.37 -36.30
N ARG A 52 15.04 21.29 -37.05
CA ARG A 52 15.31 21.49 -38.48
C ARG A 52 16.75 21.94 -38.73
N THR A 53 17.25 22.87 -37.92
CA THR A 53 18.63 23.37 -38.03
C THR A 53 19.65 22.25 -37.86
N ILE A 54 19.43 21.35 -36.90
CA ILE A 54 20.29 20.19 -36.65
C ILE A 54 20.29 19.22 -37.84
N LEU A 55 19.13 19.01 -38.46
CA LEU A 55 18.99 18.10 -39.61
C LEU A 55 19.57 18.67 -40.91
N ASP A 56 19.38 19.97 -41.16
CA ASP A 56 19.77 20.60 -42.43
C ASP A 56 21.27 20.92 -42.51
N LYS A 57 21.95 21.20 -41.38
CA LYS A 57 23.37 21.61 -41.35
C LYS A 57 24.12 21.12 -40.10
N PRO A 58 24.43 19.82 -39.99
CA PRO A 58 25.03 19.23 -38.79
C PRO A 58 26.45 19.74 -38.47
N GLU A 59 27.22 20.20 -39.46
CA GLU A 59 28.63 20.59 -39.28
C GLU A 59 28.83 22.04 -38.80
N ASP A 60 27.79 22.89 -38.82
CA ASP A 60 27.91 24.34 -38.56
C ASP A 60 26.71 24.93 -37.81
N CYS A 61 25.91 24.09 -37.13
CA CYS A 61 24.69 24.51 -36.44
C CYS A 61 24.88 25.02 -35.02
N GLU A 62 26.06 24.86 -34.40
CA GLU A 62 26.23 25.11 -32.96
C GLU A 62 25.84 26.53 -32.53
N LEU A 63 26.29 27.56 -33.26
CA LEU A 63 25.98 28.96 -32.95
C LEU A 63 24.48 29.24 -33.08
N LEU A 64 23.85 28.80 -34.17
CA LEU A 64 22.43 29.01 -34.42
C LEU A 64 21.55 28.28 -33.40
N VAL A 65 21.92 27.04 -33.04
CA VAL A 65 21.23 26.27 -32.01
C VAL A 65 21.35 26.95 -30.65
N ARG A 66 22.52 27.50 -30.29
CA ARG A 66 22.69 28.27 -29.04
C ARG A 66 21.83 29.53 -29.03
N GLU A 67 21.74 30.28 -30.13
CA GLU A 67 20.88 31.46 -30.22
C GLU A 67 19.40 31.10 -30.04
N LEU A 68 18.93 30.03 -30.69
CA LEU A 68 17.56 29.56 -30.53
C LEU A 68 17.28 29.05 -29.11
N GLN A 69 18.25 28.41 -28.46
CA GLN A 69 18.16 27.99 -27.05
C GLN A 69 18.10 29.17 -26.09
N ASN A 70 18.89 30.23 -26.33
CA ASN A 70 18.83 31.47 -25.54
C ASN A 70 17.45 32.09 -25.64
N ARG A 71 16.90 32.22 -26.86
CA ARG A 71 15.54 32.73 -27.06
C ARG A 71 14.48 31.85 -26.40
N GLN A 72 14.65 30.52 -26.43
CA GLN A 72 13.78 29.60 -25.70
C GLN A 72 13.82 29.86 -24.18
N MET A 73 14.99 30.17 -23.63
CA MET A 73 15.16 30.49 -22.22
C MET A 73 14.49 31.83 -21.86
N ASP A 74 14.67 32.87 -22.67
CA ASP A 74 14.04 34.18 -22.47
C ASP A 74 12.51 34.07 -22.42
N LEU A 75 11.92 33.35 -23.37
CA LEU A 75 10.46 33.12 -23.41
C LEU A 75 9.96 32.33 -22.18
N ARG A 76 10.75 31.38 -21.65
CA ARG A 76 10.40 30.65 -20.42
C ARG A 76 10.45 31.56 -19.19
N ILE A 77 11.41 32.48 -19.14
CA ILE A 77 11.53 33.48 -18.07
C ILE A 77 10.33 34.43 -18.13
N GLU A 78 10.04 35.01 -19.31
CA GLU A 78 8.89 35.89 -19.54
C GLU A 78 7.58 35.20 -19.10
N LYS A 79 7.39 33.94 -19.49
CA LYS A 79 6.22 33.15 -19.08
C LYS A 79 6.10 33.03 -17.55
N ALA A 80 7.21 32.76 -16.87
CA ALA A 80 7.23 32.61 -15.41
C ALA A 80 6.95 33.94 -14.69
N GLU A 81 7.46 35.06 -15.21
CA GLU A 81 7.21 36.40 -14.69
C GLU A 81 5.75 36.81 -14.86
N ILE A 82 5.15 36.55 -16.03
CA ILE A 82 3.73 36.81 -16.29
C ILE A 82 2.84 36.01 -15.34
N LEU A 83 3.12 34.72 -15.12
CA LEU A 83 2.37 33.91 -14.16
C LEU A 83 2.48 34.47 -12.74
N THR A 84 3.70 34.79 -12.30
CA THR A 84 3.96 35.27 -10.93
C THR A 84 3.33 36.64 -10.66
N SER A 85 3.47 37.57 -11.61
CA SER A 85 2.88 38.93 -11.51
C SER A 85 1.35 38.93 -11.47
N ASN A 86 0.71 37.87 -11.98
CA ASN A 86 -0.74 37.70 -11.96
C ASN A 86 -1.21 36.74 -10.84
N ASN A 87 -0.36 36.45 -9.84
CA ASN A 87 -0.65 35.57 -8.70
C ASN A 87 -0.99 34.12 -9.07
N TYR A 88 -0.47 33.63 -10.20
CA TYR A 88 -0.58 32.21 -10.57
C TYR A 88 0.70 31.45 -10.19
N PRO A 89 0.57 30.23 -9.65
CA PRO A 89 1.71 29.33 -9.45
C PRO A 89 2.46 29.06 -10.76
N LYS A 90 3.79 28.87 -10.68
CA LYS A 90 4.62 28.57 -11.87
C LYS A 90 4.20 27.27 -12.57
N ASP A 91 3.64 26.32 -11.83
CA ASP A 91 3.14 25.04 -12.32
C ASP A 91 1.64 25.06 -12.65
N TYR A 92 1.00 26.23 -12.66
CA TYR A 92 -0.44 26.35 -12.90
C TYR A 92 -0.88 25.74 -14.24
N LEU A 93 -0.03 25.84 -15.27
CA LEU A 93 -0.26 25.27 -16.60
C LEU A 93 0.33 23.87 -16.78
N ASN A 94 0.81 23.24 -15.71
CA ASN A 94 1.29 21.87 -15.76
C ASN A 94 0.15 20.88 -15.53
N MET A 95 0.31 19.70 -16.12
CA MET A 95 -0.54 18.54 -15.83
C MET A 95 -0.41 18.19 -14.35
N LYS A 96 -1.54 18.05 -13.68
CA LYS A 96 -1.60 17.62 -12.27
C LYS A 96 -2.03 16.16 -12.27
N TYR A 97 -1.21 15.32 -11.66
CA TYR A 97 -1.44 13.88 -11.58
C TYR A 97 -1.89 13.51 -10.18
N GLN A 98 -2.74 12.49 -10.05
CA GLN A 98 -3.09 11.92 -8.74
C GLN A 98 -1.92 11.13 -8.18
N CYS A 99 -1.33 10.24 -8.99
CA CYS A 99 -0.10 9.54 -8.67
C CYS A 99 1.08 10.18 -9.40
N LYS A 100 1.99 10.82 -8.64
CA LYS A 100 3.21 11.43 -9.19
C LYS A 100 4.19 10.41 -9.76
N ALA A 101 4.17 9.17 -9.26
CA ALA A 101 5.12 8.12 -9.64
C ALA A 101 4.82 7.56 -11.04
N CYS A 102 3.58 7.11 -11.29
CA CYS A 102 3.18 6.60 -12.60
C CYS A 102 2.56 7.67 -13.53
N LYS A 103 2.30 8.88 -13.03
CA LYS A 103 1.56 9.93 -13.78
C LYS A 103 0.19 9.45 -14.26
N ASP A 104 -0.51 8.75 -13.38
CA ASP A 104 -1.85 8.16 -13.61
C ASP A 104 -1.91 7.14 -14.75
N THR A 105 -0.80 6.50 -15.11
CA THR A 105 -0.83 5.35 -16.03
C THR A 105 -1.12 4.05 -15.31
N GLY A 106 -0.86 3.99 -14.00
CA GLY A 106 -0.88 2.74 -13.23
C GLY A 106 0.39 1.89 -13.38
N PHE A 107 1.34 2.26 -14.24
CA PHE A 107 2.54 1.48 -14.55
C PHE A 107 3.79 2.35 -14.51
N ILE A 108 4.89 1.77 -14.04
CA ILE A 108 6.24 2.36 -14.12
C ILE A 108 7.05 1.39 -14.99
N GLU A 109 7.44 1.85 -16.17
CA GLU A 109 8.02 1.00 -17.22
C GLU A 109 7.08 -0.16 -17.55
N ASN A 110 7.49 -1.40 -17.25
CA ASN A 110 6.69 -2.61 -17.46
C ASN A 110 6.08 -3.18 -16.17
N ASN A 111 6.32 -2.54 -15.02
CA ASN A 111 5.82 -3.03 -13.74
C ASN A 111 4.59 -2.23 -13.29
N LYS A 112 3.64 -2.91 -12.65
CA LYS A 112 2.51 -2.25 -11.99
C LYS A 112 3.04 -1.28 -10.95
N CYS A 113 2.52 -0.06 -10.95
CA CYS A 113 2.83 0.93 -9.92
C CYS A 113 2.17 0.52 -8.61
N SER A 114 2.75 0.90 -7.47
CA SER A 114 2.16 0.68 -6.15
C SER A 114 0.71 1.16 -6.06
N CYS A 115 0.36 2.30 -6.65
CA CYS A 115 -1.02 2.80 -6.69
C CYS A 115 -2.00 1.90 -7.48
N TYR A 116 -1.52 1.16 -8.48
CA TYR A 116 -2.33 0.23 -9.26
C TYR A 116 -2.52 -1.07 -8.49
N ILE A 117 -1.43 -1.60 -7.92
CA ILE A 117 -1.45 -2.75 -7.01
C ILE A 117 -2.40 -2.46 -5.83
N GLN A 118 -2.33 -1.24 -5.27
CA GLN A 118 -3.21 -0.81 -4.19
C GLN A 118 -4.69 -0.85 -4.59
N LYS A 119 -5.04 -0.41 -5.80
CA LYS A 119 -6.42 -0.50 -6.30
C LYS A 119 -6.87 -1.95 -6.53
N GLU A 120 -5.99 -2.81 -7.02
CA GLU A 120 -6.29 -4.24 -7.15
C GLU A 120 -6.57 -4.87 -5.79
N ILE A 121 -5.70 -4.58 -4.82
CA ILE A 121 -5.86 -5.02 -3.45
C ILE A 121 -7.15 -4.47 -2.84
N ASN A 122 -7.47 -3.18 -3.03
CA ASN A 122 -8.70 -2.59 -2.56
C ASN A 122 -9.94 -3.22 -3.22
N ASN A 123 -9.90 -3.54 -4.50
CA ASN A 123 -11.01 -4.22 -5.19
C ASN A 123 -11.18 -5.65 -4.68
N LEU A 124 -10.08 -6.38 -4.45
CA LEU A 124 -10.11 -7.70 -3.80
C LEU A 124 -10.68 -7.61 -2.39
N TYR A 125 -10.31 -6.56 -1.64
CA TYR A 125 -10.83 -6.34 -0.30
C TYR A 125 -12.28 -5.87 -0.28
N ALA A 126 -12.74 -5.06 -1.23
CA ALA A 126 -14.13 -4.61 -1.35
C ALA A 126 -15.08 -5.76 -1.74
N GLN A 127 -14.56 -6.78 -2.41
CA GLN A 127 -15.26 -8.04 -2.65
C GLN A 127 -15.26 -8.96 -1.42
N SER A 128 -14.56 -8.58 -0.34
CA SER A 128 -14.49 -9.29 0.93
C SER A 128 -15.04 -8.42 2.06
N ASN A 129 -15.35 -9.00 3.23
CA ASN A 129 -15.78 -8.21 4.39
C ASN A 129 -14.64 -7.38 5.01
N LEU A 130 -13.41 -7.44 4.49
CA LEU A 130 -12.22 -6.80 5.08
C LEU A 130 -12.18 -5.28 4.87
N GLY A 131 -12.75 -4.76 3.77
CA GLY A 131 -12.82 -3.30 3.55
C GLY A 131 -13.61 -2.59 4.65
N ASP A 132 -14.78 -3.13 5.01
CA ASP A 132 -15.61 -2.62 6.10
C ASP A 132 -14.95 -2.73 7.47
N ILE A 133 -14.11 -3.76 7.68
CA ILE A 133 -13.35 -3.95 8.92
C ILE A 133 -12.29 -2.85 9.02
N MET A 134 -11.54 -2.57 7.95
CA MET A 134 -10.47 -1.55 7.97
C MET A 134 -11.00 -0.12 8.17
N GLU A 135 -12.20 0.20 7.67
CA GLU A 135 -12.84 1.49 7.94
C GLU A 135 -13.20 1.69 9.43
N LYS A 136 -13.42 0.59 10.16
CA LYS A 136 -13.84 0.56 11.58
C LYS A 136 -12.74 0.18 12.58
N GLU A 137 -11.69 -0.47 12.10
CA GLU A 137 -10.57 -0.96 12.90
C GLU A 137 -9.27 -0.36 12.40
N ASN A 138 -8.96 0.84 12.89
CA ASN A 138 -7.73 1.56 12.57
C ASN A 138 -7.19 2.37 13.76
N PHE A 139 -5.95 2.81 13.65
CA PHE A 139 -5.27 3.52 14.75
C PHE A 139 -6.01 4.77 15.22
N GLU A 140 -6.75 5.46 14.35
CA GLU A 140 -7.54 6.66 14.69
C GLU A 140 -8.78 6.33 15.53
N GLN A 141 -9.35 5.15 15.36
CA GLN A 141 -10.53 4.69 16.09
C GLN A 141 -10.18 3.91 17.37
N PHE A 142 -8.89 3.76 17.69
CA PHE A 142 -8.46 3.06 18.88
C PHE A 142 -8.96 3.75 20.17
N ARG A 143 -9.51 2.97 21.10
CA ARG A 143 -10.08 3.47 22.37
C ARG A 143 -9.35 2.90 23.57
N TRP A 144 -8.66 3.77 24.31
CA TRP A 144 -7.94 3.41 25.53
C TRP A 144 -8.86 2.98 26.68
N ASP A 145 -10.11 3.46 26.69
CA ASP A 145 -11.07 3.25 27.77
C ASP A 145 -11.50 1.77 27.92
N TYR A 146 -11.24 0.94 26.91
CA TYR A 146 -11.56 -0.48 26.95
C TYR A 146 -10.55 -1.31 27.75
N TYR A 147 -9.37 -0.75 28.04
CA TYR A 147 -8.30 -1.44 28.74
C TYR A 147 -8.19 -0.95 30.18
N SER A 148 -8.18 -1.88 31.14
CA SER A 148 -8.11 -1.58 32.57
C SER A 148 -6.74 -1.02 32.97
N ASP A 149 -6.74 -0.07 33.91
CA ASP A 149 -5.55 0.43 34.61
C ASP A 149 -5.15 -0.48 35.80
N GLU A 150 -5.95 -1.49 36.13
CA GLU A 150 -5.65 -2.44 37.21
C GLU A 150 -4.53 -3.41 36.79
N VAL A 151 -3.61 -3.67 37.72
CA VAL A 151 -2.47 -4.56 37.51
C VAL A 151 -2.97 -5.98 37.27
N PHE A 152 -2.55 -6.58 36.15
CA PHE A 152 -2.82 -7.97 35.81
C PHE A 152 -1.68 -8.88 36.28
N ASP A 153 -1.86 -10.21 36.19
CA ASP A 153 -0.97 -11.26 36.71
C ASP A 153 0.55 -11.02 36.52
N ASN A 154 0.94 -10.32 35.45
CA ASN A 154 2.33 -10.05 35.07
C ASN A 154 2.90 -8.73 35.65
N GLY A 155 2.23 -8.09 36.61
CA GLY A 155 2.72 -6.87 37.28
C GLY A 155 2.60 -5.59 36.44
N ILE A 156 1.94 -5.65 35.29
CA ILE A 156 1.64 -4.52 34.39
C ILE A 156 0.13 -4.51 34.14
N SER A 157 -0.46 -3.32 34.07
CA SER A 157 -1.88 -3.19 33.71
C SER A 157 -2.13 -3.49 32.21
N PRO A 158 -3.31 -4.02 31.83
CA PRO A 158 -3.67 -4.23 30.43
C PRO A 158 -3.48 -2.98 29.57
N LYS A 159 -3.82 -1.80 30.11
CA LYS A 159 -3.68 -0.52 29.39
C LYS A 159 -2.23 -0.11 29.18
N GLU A 160 -1.36 -0.27 30.17
CA GLU A 160 0.07 0.01 30.03
C GLU A 160 0.73 -0.93 29.04
N ASN A 161 0.41 -2.22 29.13
CA ASN A 161 0.87 -3.20 28.14
C ASN A 161 0.39 -2.83 26.73
N MET A 162 -0.88 -2.45 26.60
CA MET A 162 -1.44 -2.07 25.31
C MET A 162 -0.80 -0.80 24.74
N LYS A 163 -0.39 0.17 25.58
CA LYS A 163 0.40 1.33 25.13
C LYS A 163 1.74 0.91 24.52
N LEU A 164 2.42 -0.06 25.14
CA LEU A 164 3.69 -0.60 24.62
C LEU A 164 3.48 -1.29 23.26
N ILE A 165 2.46 -2.17 23.17
CA ILE A 165 2.11 -2.87 21.93
C ILE A 165 1.74 -1.86 20.85
N TYR A 166 0.85 -0.92 21.15
CA TYR A 166 0.43 0.13 20.23
C TYR A 166 1.62 0.92 19.69
N SER A 167 2.54 1.34 20.58
CA SER A 167 3.75 2.05 20.17
C SER A 167 4.64 1.20 19.26
N LYS A 168 4.82 -0.09 19.56
CA LYS A 168 5.55 -1.02 18.68
C LYS A 168 4.89 -1.15 17.31
N CYS A 169 3.57 -1.26 17.24
CA CYS A 169 2.83 -1.36 15.98
C CYS A 169 2.94 -0.07 15.14
N VAL A 170 2.80 1.10 15.76
CA VAL A 170 2.97 2.39 15.07
C VAL A 170 4.40 2.54 14.56
N ASN A 171 5.40 2.18 15.36
CA ASN A 171 6.81 2.21 14.95
C ASN A 171 7.09 1.23 13.80
N PHE A 172 6.49 0.03 13.85
CA PHE A 172 6.60 -0.97 12.78
C PHE A 172 6.08 -0.45 11.44
N VAL A 173 4.95 0.27 11.44
CA VAL A 173 4.41 0.90 10.24
C VAL A 173 5.32 2.04 9.78
N LYS A 174 5.73 2.93 10.68
CA LYS A 174 6.54 4.11 10.37
C LYS A 174 7.92 3.76 9.80
N ASP A 175 8.56 2.74 10.37
CA ASP A 175 9.90 2.29 9.99
C ASP A 175 9.86 0.97 9.19
N PHE A 176 8.73 0.70 8.53
CA PHE A 176 8.47 -0.56 7.83
C PHE A 176 9.57 -0.95 6.84
N ASP A 177 10.20 0.00 6.14
CA ASP A 177 11.27 -0.30 5.18
C ASP A 177 12.67 -0.46 5.82
N LYS A 178 12.82 -0.11 7.11
CA LYS A 178 14.13 -0.03 7.79
C LYS A 178 14.50 -1.25 8.62
N HIS A 179 13.55 -2.15 8.89
CA HIS A 179 13.79 -3.38 9.64
C HIS A 179 13.23 -4.60 8.91
N SER A 180 13.59 -5.80 9.39
CA SER A 180 13.10 -7.09 8.88
C SER A 180 12.36 -7.90 9.96
N ILE A 181 11.97 -7.25 11.05
CA ILE A 181 11.28 -7.87 12.19
C ILE A 181 9.88 -8.34 11.76
N ASN A 182 9.50 -9.56 12.14
CA ASN A 182 8.13 -10.07 12.09
C ASN A 182 7.47 -9.93 13.47
N MET A 183 6.15 -9.84 13.55
CA MET A 183 5.45 -9.73 14.83
C MET A 183 4.50 -10.89 15.08
N LEU A 184 4.48 -11.38 16.31
CA LEU A 184 3.58 -12.43 16.74
C LEU A 184 2.68 -11.89 17.86
N PHE A 185 1.38 -11.80 17.61
CA PHE A 185 0.39 -11.34 18.58
C PHE A 185 -0.22 -12.56 19.28
N ILE A 186 0.01 -12.68 20.58
CA ILE A 186 -0.45 -13.81 21.40
C ILE A 186 -1.38 -13.29 22.48
N GLY A 187 -2.42 -14.02 22.82
CA GLY A 187 -3.25 -13.73 23.99
C GLY A 187 -4.67 -14.22 23.81
N LYS A 188 -5.50 -14.14 24.85
CA LYS A 188 -6.88 -14.64 24.81
C LYS A 188 -7.74 -13.93 23.74
N PRO A 189 -8.87 -14.53 23.32
CA PRO A 189 -9.82 -13.88 22.44
C PRO A 189 -10.29 -12.53 22.99
N GLY A 190 -10.61 -11.59 22.09
CA GLY A 190 -11.21 -10.31 22.49
C GLY A 190 -10.26 -9.28 23.11
N LEU A 191 -8.94 -9.46 23.03
CA LEU A 191 -7.97 -8.49 23.57
C LEU A 191 -7.50 -7.42 22.57
N GLY A 192 -7.98 -7.46 21.32
CA GLY A 192 -7.66 -6.46 20.29
C GLY A 192 -6.56 -6.83 19.30
N LYS A 193 -6.16 -8.11 19.21
CA LYS A 193 -5.15 -8.58 18.22
C LYS A 193 -5.56 -8.29 16.78
N THR A 194 -6.75 -8.73 16.37
CA THR A 194 -7.35 -8.47 15.06
C THR A 194 -7.41 -6.98 14.76
N PHE A 195 -7.84 -6.16 15.73
CA PHE A 195 -7.87 -4.69 15.58
C PHE A 195 -6.49 -4.11 15.24
N MET A 196 -5.43 -4.57 15.92
CA MET A 196 -4.06 -4.13 15.63
C MET A 196 -3.58 -4.61 14.26
N CYS A 197 -3.91 -5.84 13.86
CA CYS A 197 -3.65 -6.34 12.52
C CYS A 197 -4.33 -5.47 11.44
N SER A 198 -5.63 -5.20 11.61
CA SER A 198 -6.42 -4.33 10.71
C SER A 198 -5.84 -2.92 10.63
N SER A 199 -5.43 -2.35 11.76
CA SER A 199 -4.84 -1.01 11.85
C SER A 199 -3.52 -0.91 11.10
N ILE A 200 -2.62 -1.87 11.31
CA ILE A 200 -1.33 -1.93 10.60
C ILE A 200 -1.57 -2.10 9.10
N ALA A 201 -2.49 -3.00 8.73
CA ALA A 201 -2.78 -3.28 7.34
C ALA A 201 -3.32 -2.04 6.62
N LYS A 202 -4.28 -1.31 7.22
CA LYS A 202 -4.84 -0.08 6.66
C LYS A 202 -3.75 0.96 6.41
N ASP A 203 -2.94 1.28 7.42
CA ASP A 203 -1.92 2.32 7.28
C ASP A 203 -0.87 1.95 6.21
N LEU A 204 -0.48 0.68 6.12
CA LEU A 204 0.46 0.23 5.09
C LEU A 204 -0.15 0.25 3.68
N LEU A 205 -1.43 -0.09 3.56
CA LEU A 205 -2.19 0.05 2.31
C LEU A 205 -2.29 1.53 1.90
N ASP A 206 -2.55 2.44 2.83
CA ASP A 206 -2.58 3.88 2.57
C ASP A 206 -1.20 4.43 2.14
N MET A 207 -0.11 3.76 2.56
CA MET A 207 1.26 4.03 2.09
C MET A 207 1.60 3.36 0.74
N GLY A 208 0.66 2.62 0.14
CA GLY A 208 0.83 1.91 -1.12
C GLY A 208 1.70 0.65 -1.02
N LYS A 209 1.78 0.02 0.16
CA LYS A 209 2.43 -1.27 0.36
C LYS A 209 1.47 -2.40 0.01
N SER A 210 2.01 -3.48 -0.53
CA SER A 210 1.23 -4.69 -0.81
C SER A 210 1.00 -5.49 0.48
N VAL A 211 -0.23 -5.47 0.99
CA VAL A 211 -0.63 -6.21 2.20
C VAL A 211 -1.64 -7.29 1.85
N ILE A 212 -1.37 -8.53 2.29
CA ILE A 212 -2.33 -9.64 2.25
C ILE A 212 -2.77 -9.95 3.67
N TYR A 213 -4.06 -9.80 3.95
CA TYR A 213 -4.70 -10.18 5.21
C TYR A 213 -5.59 -11.39 4.98
N LYS A 214 -5.29 -12.52 5.64
CA LYS A 214 -6.11 -13.72 5.61
C LYS A 214 -6.10 -14.46 6.94
N THR A 215 -7.17 -15.19 7.22
CA THR A 215 -7.12 -16.24 8.25
C THR A 215 -6.21 -17.38 7.78
N VAL A 216 -5.66 -18.14 8.71
CA VAL A 216 -4.89 -19.35 8.36
C VAL A 216 -5.71 -20.35 7.55
N SER A 217 -6.99 -20.51 7.87
CA SER A 217 -7.91 -21.41 7.16
C SER A 217 -8.09 -20.99 5.70
N ASP A 218 -8.29 -19.69 5.44
CA ASP A 218 -8.39 -19.16 4.07
C ASP A 218 -7.11 -19.41 3.28
N LEU A 219 -5.93 -19.19 3.88
CA LEU A 219 -4.65 -19.44 3.20
C LEU A 219 -4.50 -20.92 2.82
N ILE A 220 -4.86 -21.84 3.72
CA ILE A 220 -4.80 -23.28 3.44
C ILE A 220 -5.76 -23.65 2.31
N ASP A 221 -6.97 -23.12 2.32
CA ASP A 221 -7.97 -23.41 1.27
C ASP A 221 -7.57 -22.83 -0.08
N ILE A 222 -6.98 -21.62 -0.11
CA ILE A 222 -6.40 -21.02 -1.31
C ILE A 222 -5.30 -21.93 -1.88
N VAL A 223 -4.33 -22.34 -1.07
CA VAL A 223 -3.23 -23.21 -1.51
C VAL A 223 -3.75 -24.60 -1.92
N ARG A 224 -4.76 -25.13 -1.23
CA ARG A 224 -5.42 -26.38 -1.60
C ARG A 224 -6.03 -26.24 -2.99
N LYS A 225 -6.87 -25.22 -3.22
CA LYS A 225 -7.51 -24.98 -4.52
C LYS A 225 -6.48 -24.91 -5.64
N TYR A 226 -5.41 -24.14 -5.44
CA TYR A 226 -4.37 -23.95 -6.45
C TYR A 226 -3.52 -25.19 -6.74
N LYS A 227 -3.29 -26.06 -5.76
CA LYS A 227 -2.54 -27.31 -5.97
C LYS A 227 -3.37 -28.43 -6.60
N PHE A 228 -4.69 -28.34 -6.60
CA PHE A 228 -5.59 -29.37 -7.11
C PHE A 228 -6.44 -28.91 -8.31
N ASP A 229 -6.26 -27.68 -8.77
CA ASP A 229 -6.88 -27.13 -9.98
C ASP A 229 -5.84 -27.06 -11.11
N PHE A 230 -5.77 -28.14 -11.89
CA PHE A 230 -4.82 -28.32 -12.99
C PHE A 230 -5.20 -27.57 -14.28
N GLU A 231 -6.39 -26.97 -14.34
CA GLU A 231 -6.85 -26.25 -15.53
C GLU A 231 -6.33 -24.80 -15.58
N ASN A 232 -5.88 -24.25 -14.44
CA ASN A 232 -5.48 -22.84 -14.30
C ASN A 232 -4.08 -22.65 -13.68
N GLU A 233 -3.14 -23.55 -13.97
CA GLU A 233 -1.80 -23.58 -13.34
C GLU A 233 -1.06 -22.22 -13.36
N GLU A 234 -1.03 -21.52 -14.50
CA GLU A 234 -0.32 -20.23 -14.62
C GLU A 234 -0.90 -19.13 -13.71
N ILE A 235 -2.23 -19.05 -13.60
CA ILE A 235 -2.91 -18.07 -12.74
C ILE A 235 -2.67 -18.42 -11.27
N ASN A 236 -2.74 -19.70 -10.95
CA ASN A 236 -2.55 -20.23 -9.61
C ASN A 236 -1.13 -19.98 -9.09
N GLU A 237 -0.12 -20.10 -9.95
CA GLU A 237 1.27 -19.76 -9.62
C GLU A 237 1.45 -18.28 -9.30
N GLN A 238 0.82 -17.38 -10.06
CA GLN A 238 0.90 -15.94 -9.83
C GLN A 238 0.36 -15.54 -8.44
N TYR A 239 -0.83 -16.04 -8.06
CA TYR A 239 -1.41 -15.74 -6.75
C TYR A 239 -0.56 -16.29 -5.59
N LEU A 240 0.02 -17.48 -5.74
CA LEU A 240 0.93 -18.02 -4.74
C LEU A 240 2.19 -17.15 -4.61
N ASP A 241 2.72 -16.66 -5.72
CA ASP A 241 3.86 -15.75 -5.71
C ASP A 241 3.54 -14.41 -5.05
N GLU A 242 2.32 -13.90 -5.16
CA GLU A 242 1.87 -12.73 -4.38
C GLU A 242 1.88 -13.02 -2.87
N ILE A 243 1.40 -14.19 -2.43
CA ILE A 243 1.47 -14.62 -1.02
C ILE A 243 2.92 -14.70 -0.53
N TYR A 244 3.86 -15.11 -1.39
CA TYR A 244 5.27 -15.20 -1.01
C TYR A 244 6.02 -13.87 -1.06
N ASN A 245 5.60 -12.93 -1.92
CA ASN A 245 6.38 -11.74 -2.24
C ASN A 245 5.74 -10.40 -1.84
N CYS A 246 4.47 -10.37 -1.42
CA CYS A 246 3.85 -9.16 -0.87
C CYS A 246 4.66 -8.59 0.30
N ASP A 247 4.60 -7.28 0.48
CA ASP A 247 5.38 -6.54 1.47
C ASP A 247 5.05 -7.02 2.89
N LEU A 248 3.76 -7.23 3.19
CA LEU A 248 3.29 -7.78 4.46
C LEU A 248 2.25 -8.87 4.23
N LEU A 249 2.45 -10.02 4.89
CA LEU A 249 1.44 -11.06 5.05
C LEU A 249 0.96 -11.09 6.50
N ILE A 250 -0.34 -10.93 6.71
CA ILE A 250 -0.99 -11.10 8.00
C ILE A 250 -1.74 -12.44 7.99
N ILE A 251 -1.37 -13.31 8.92
CA ILE A 251 -2.01 -14.60 9.17
C ILE A 251 -2.79 -14.47 10.48
N ASP A 252 -4.09 -14.27 10.37
CA ASP A 252 -4.96 -14.09 11.54
C ASP A 252 -5.51 -15.41 12.08
N ASP A 253 -5.80 -15.41 13.39
CA ASP A 253 -6.39 -16.53 14.14
C ASP A 253 -5.70 -17.89 13.89
N LEU A 254 -4.36 -17.90 13.93
CA LEU A 254 -3.56 -19.11 13.89
C LEU A 254 -3.94 -20.03 15.07
N GLY A 255 -4.30 -21.27 14.76
CA GLY A 255 -4.79 -22.28 15.72
C GLY A 255 -6.25 -22.64 15.54
N THR A 256 -6.98 -21.95 14.66
CA THR A 256 -8.39 -22.23 14.34
C THR A 256 -8.57 -23.23 13.21
N GLU A 257 -7.51 -23.53 12.45
CA GLU A 257 -7.54 -24.48 11.36
C GLU A 257 -7.60 -25.93 11.84
N LEU A 258 -8.08 -26.82 10.97
CA LEU A 258 -7.91 -28.25 11.18
C LEU A 258 -6.44 -28.63 11.03
N SER A 259 -5.81 -29.06 12.12
CA SER A 259 -4.42 -29.52 12.12
C SER A 259 -4.30 -30.85 11.36
N THR A 260 -3.92 -30.76 10.09
CA THR A 260 -3.67 -31.89 9.18
C THR A 260 -2.22 -31.87 8.72
N GLN A 261 -1.74 -32.97 8.13
CA GLN A 261 -0.40 -32.97 7.52
C GLN A 261 -0.29 -31.91 6.41
N PHE A 262 -1.35 -31.72 5.62
CA PHE A 262 -1.38 -30.75 4.55
C PHE A 262 -1.31 -29.31 5.07
N SER A 263 -2.12 -28.95 6.08
CA SER A 263 -2.08 -27.59 6.65
C SER A 263 -0.71 -27.24 7.23
N ASN A 264 -0.09 -28.18 7.94
CA ASN A 264 1.27 -28.02 8.48
C ASN A 264 2.31 -27.81 7.36
N LEU A 265 2.23 -28.55 6.26
CA LEU A 265 3.13 -28.38 5.10
C LEU A 265 2.95 -27.01 4.44
N VAL A 266 1.71 -26.56 4.26
CA VAL A 266 1.40 -25.25 3.67
C VAL A 266 1.94 -24.13 4.55
N LEU A 267 1.62 -24.15 5.85
CA LEU A 267 2.08 -23.14 6.80
C LEU A 267 3.61 -23.09 6.86
N TYR A 268 4.27 -24.25 6.97
CA TYR A 268 5.73 -24.33 6.96
C TYR A 268 6.34 -23.75 5.67
N SER A 269 5.75 -24.05 4.51
CA SER A 269 6.22 -23.53 3.22
C SER A 269 6.13 -22.01 3.15
N ILE A 270 5.00 -21.43 3.56
CA ILE A 270 4.78 -19.99 3.59
C ILE A 270 5.79 -19.30 4.51
N LEU A 271 5.89 -19.78 5.76
CA LEU A 271 6.83 -19.22 6.74
C LEU A 271 8.27 -19.27 6.23
N ASN A 272 8.70 -20.44 5.74
CA ASN A 272 10.08 -20.63 5.34
C ASN A 272 10.46 -19.77 4.12
N LYS A 273 9.62 -19.74 3.06
CA LYS A 273 9.89 -18.96 1.84
C LYS A 273 9.90 -17.46 2.14
N ARG A 274 8.98 -16.97 2.97
CA ARG A 274 8.94 -15.54 3.36
C ARG A 274 10.11 -15.14 4.25
N ILE A 275 10.50 -15.97 5.23
CA ILE A 275 11.69 -15.72 6.06
C ILE A 275 12.95 -15.67 5.19
N GLN A 276 13.12 -16.62 4.26
CA GLN A 276 14.26 -16.64 3.34
C GLN A 276 14.31 -15.40 2.45
N ASN A 277 13.15 -14.92 2.00
CA ASN A 277 13.04 -13.72 1.16
C ASN A 277 13.04 -12.40 1.96
N SER A 278 13.24 -12.46 3.29
CA SER A 278 13.16 -11.28 4.18
C SER A 278 11.85 -10.49 4.04
N LYS A 279 10.74 -11.20 3.76
CA LYS A 279 9.40 -10.63 3.63
C LYS A 279 8.67 -10.65 4.97
N LYS A 280 8.02 -9.55 5.32
CA LYS A 280 7.47 -9.33 6.66
C LYS A 280 6.19 -10.11 6.89
N MET A 281 6.00 -10.56 8.11
CA MET A 281 4.81 -11.28 8.53
C MET A 281 4.30 -10.77 9.87
N ILE A 282 2.99 -10.76 10.01
CA ILE A 282 2.31 -10.67 11.30
C ILE A 282 1.46 -11.92 11.47
N ILE A 283 1.54 -12.52 12.65
CA ILE A 283 0.72 -13.68 13.00
C ILE A 283 -0.05 -13.33 14.27
N SER A 284 -1.35 -13.58 14.30
CA SER A 284 -2.14 -13.54 15.54
C SER A 284 -2.62 -14.93 15.92
N THR A 285 -2.57 -15.25 17.22
CA THR A 285 -3.06 -16.53 17.75
C THR A 285 -3.75 -16.33 19.10
N ASN A 286 -4.80 -17.13 19.34
CA ASN A 286 -5.47 -17.21 20.63
C ASN A 286 -4.88 -18.30 21.55
N LEU A 287 -3.93 -19.08 21.04
CA LEU A 287 -3.28 -20.16 21.77
C LEU A 287 -2.22 -19.60 22.71
N ASP A 288 -2.10 -20.18 23.90
CA ASP A 288 -0.91 -19.98 24.71
C ASP A 288 0.29 -20.76 24.15
N ILE A 289 1.48 -20.55 24.73
CA ILE A 289 2.72 -21.19 24.26
C ILE A 289 2.64 -22.72 24.37
N ASP A 290 2.01 -23.24 25.42
CA ASP A 290 1.90 -24.69 25.66
C ASP A 290 0.91 -25.36 24.70
N GLU A 291 -0.20 -24.69 24.39
CA GLU A 291 -1.16 -25.11 23.37
C GLU A 291 -0.53 -25.06 21.98
N PHE A 292 0.23 -24.00 21.68
CA PHE A 292 0.91 -23.84 20.40
C PHE A 292 1.88 -24.99 20.11
N THR A 293 2.73 -25.34 21.08
CA THR A 293 3.71 -26.42 20.93
C THR A 293 3.08 -27.81 20.78
N LYS A 294 1.84 -28.00 21.27
CA LYS A 294 1.08 -29.26 21.08
C LYS A 294 0.44 -29.37 19.71
N ILE A 295 -0.01 -28.25 19.14
CA ILE A 295 -0.74 -28.22 17.87
C ILE A 295 0.22 -28.23 16.68
N TYR A 296 1.34 -27.52 16.79
CA TYR A 296 2.29 -27.33 15.70
C TYR A 296 3.58 -28.11 15.89
N SER A 297 4.16 -28.57 14.79
CA SER A 297 5.47 -29.23 14.82
C SER A 297 6.58 -28.32 15.35
N ASP A 298 7.62 -28.91 15.94
CA ASP A 298 8.81 -28.20 16.43
C ASP A 298 9.42 -27.25 15.40
N ARG A 299 9.33 -27.61 14.11
CA ARG A 299 9.86 -26.77 13.02
C ARG A 299 9.08 -25.46 12.87
N ILE A 300 7.76 -25.51 12.93
CA ILE A 300 6.89 -24.33 12.81
C ILE A 300 7.07 -23.47 14.06
N THR A 301 7.02 -24.09 15.24
CA THR A 301 7.28 -23.45 16.54
C THR A 301 8.62 -22.74 16.54
N SER A 302 9.71 -23.40 16.12
CA SER A 302 11.05 -22.80 16.06
C SER A 302 11.12 -21.60 15.11
N ARG A 303 10.44 -21.65 13.96
CA ARG A 303 10.38 -20.51 13.03
C ARG A 303 9.61 -19.33 13.61
N ILE A 304 8.48 -19.60 14.26
CA ILE A 304 7.64 -18.54 14.81
C ILE A 304 8.33 -17.90 16.02
N PHE A 305 8.66 -18.67 17.06
CA PHE A 305 9.29 -18.10 18.26
C PHE A 305 10.75 -17.66 18.05
N GLY A 306 11.44 -18.15 17.01
CA GLY A 306 12.81 -17.76 16.70
C GLY A 306 12.95 -16.60 15.72
N CYS A 307 11.91 -16.24 14.96
CA CYS A 307 11.97 -15.22 13.91
C CYS A 307 10.92 -14.10 14.06
N PHE A 308 10.14 -14.10 15.14
CA PHE A 308 9.11 -13.09 15.42
C PHE A 308 9.33 -12.45 16.79
N ASP A 309 9.06 -11.15 16.87
CA ASP A 309 8.93 -10.43 18.15
C ASP A 309 7.53 -10.72 18.72
N ALA A 310 7.48 -11.44 19.82
CA ALA A 310 6.22 -11.84 20.47
C ALA A 310 5.67 -10.70 21.33
N LEU A 311 4.43 -10.30 21.04
CA LEU A 311 3.66 -9.29 21.77
C LEU A 311 2.47 -9.98 22.43
N GLU A 312 2.52 -10.09 23.75
CA GLU A 312 1.48 -10.71 24.55
C GLU A 312 0.40 -9.69 24.93
N PHE A 313 -0.83 -9.94 24.48
CA PHE A 313 -2.02 -9.20 24.85
C PHE A 313 -2.60 -9.80 26.12
N ILE A 314 -2.83 -8.94 27.13
CA ILE A 314 -3.34 -9.34 28.45
C ILE A 314 -4.58 -8.51 28.80
N GLY A 315 -5.42 -9.04 29.68
CA GLY A 315 -6.62 -8.36 30.18
C GLY A 315 -7.89 -9.17 29.96
N GLU A 316 -9.01 -8.44 29.93
CA GLU A 316 -10.36 -8.97 29.76
C GLU A 316 -10.86 -8.76 28.33
N ASP A 317 -11.86 -9.55 27.91
CA ASP A 317 -12.46 -9.42 26.57
C ASP A 317 -13.13 -8.04 26.40
N ILE A 318 -12.50 -7.20 25.57
CA ILE A 318 -12.97 -5.84 25.31
C ILE A 318 -14.25 -5.82 24.46
N ARG A 319 -14.55 -6.89 23.72
CA ARG A 319 -15.78 -6.97 22.91
C ARG A 319 -17.01 -6.99 23.82
N LEU A 320 -16.88 -7.57 25.01
CA LEU A 320 -17.94 -7.57 26.01
C LEU A 320 -18.22 -6.15 26.52
N LYS A 321 -17.18 -5.34 26.73
CA LYS A 321 -17.32 -3.91 27.09
C LYS A 321 -17.91 -3.09 25.95
N MET A 322 -17.49 -3.33 24.70
CA MET A 322 -18.03 -2.64 23.51
C MET A 322 -19.54 -2.84 23.33
N HIS A 323 -20.05 -4.01 23.72
CA HIS A 323 -21.47 -4.34 23.67
C HIS A 323 -22.22 -4.07 24.98
N ASN A 324 -21.60 -3.39 25.96
CA ASN A 324 -22.14 -3.11 27.30
C ASN A 324 -22.63 -4.39 28.03
N LEU A 325 -21.94 -5.52 27.84
CA LEU A 325 -22.27 -6.79 28.45
C LEU A 325 -21.60 -6.99 29.82
N ILE A 326 -20.61 -6.15 30.16
CA ILE A 326 -19.90 -6.10 31.45
C ILE A 326 -19.55 -4.65 31.77
#